data_AF-A0A6M0A8Q0-F1
#
_entry.id   AF-A0A6M0A8Q0-F1
#
_cell.length_a   1.000
_cell.length_b   1.000
_cell.length_c   1.000
_cell.angle_alpha   90.00
_cell.angle_beta   90.00
_cell.angle_gamma   90.00
#
_symmetry.space_group_name_H-M   'P 1'
#
loop_
_entity.id
_entity.type
_entity.pdbx_description
1 polymer ?
#
loop_
_entity_poly.entity_id
_entity_poly.type
_entity_poly.pdbx_seq_one_letter_code
_entity_poly.pdbx_strand_id
1 'polypeptide(L)'
;SVWSIFASTINAIFALLFVVFHRPVLGQGIFDNFAYGAVVILLTILVVYSSIFIAWGALGEDNNFTLVREISIALAATRGTSFYNVDLTNADFTGAILKSTDLREATITHTCWRDTIKIDQARPGKTILADTAVREFLVNGNGYKKYYRGCVLSGANLRGANLNYANLKQADLSEATLEEANLEWANLTETNCIDTDFTHAYFTGACLEAWNIDSTTRLTNVDCRFVYLLENPEPGTDNRERRPSSGEFQPGEFTKLFQEVLNTVDLIFRNGVDWKAFVTAFKKVQVENEDTELAIHSIENKGDGVVVVKVSVPPDTNKEKIHSDFTQNYELALKAVEEKYKAELKARDDQIVIYREQSADLKEIIKIQASRPIQNMIDVTAKAENDMSDNSRNFTIDQGQATNPNVNTNPNFAVANDNARQLNIANLTPEQKQSLDEAAAEIQQLLNQLSQTNPTTTTKEKMTVVSEVVDQIENNPTLKAKVINALKAGGVEAFKEAIDHPLVNILMATIEGWREV
;
A
#
# COMPACT_ATOMS: atom_id res chain seq x y z
N SER A 1 -12.54 -42.65 -30.66
CA SER A 1 -12.95 -42.15 -31.98
C SER A 1 -14.46 -42.16 -32.08
N VAL A 2 -15.07 -41.31 -32.92
CA VAL A 2 -16.51 -41.39 -33.28
C VAL A 2 -16.91 -42.83 -33.66
N TRP A 3 -15.96 -43.59 -34.21
CA TRP A 3 -16.03 -45.03 -34.46
C TRP A 3 -16.31 -45.93 -33.24
N SER A 4 -16.00 -45.56 -31.99
CA SER A 4 -16.30 -46.39 -30.81
C SER A 4 -17.70 -46.15 -30.26
N ILE A 5 -18.22 -44.92 -30.40
CA ILE A 5 -19.64 -44.61 -30.13
C ILE A 5 -20.49 -45.18 -31.26
N PHE A 6 -20.02 -45.09 -32.51
CA PHE A 6 -20.60 -45.82 -33.65
C PHE A 6 -20.50 -47.33 -33.44
N ALA A 7 -19.39 -47.87 -32.93
CA ALA A 7 -19.26 -49.31 -32.67
C ALA A 7 -20.07 -49.76 -31.45
N SER A 8 -20.29 -48.93 -30.43
CA SER A 8 -21.16 -49.28 -29.30
C SER A 8 -22.64 -49.20 -29.67
N THR A 9 -23.04 -48.24 -30.50
CA THR A 9 -24.39 -48.19 -31.10
C THR A 9 -24.58 -49.31 -32.12
N ILE A 10 -23.59 -49.61 -32.96
CA ILE A 10 -23.61 -50.78 -33.86
C ILE A 10 -23.61 -52.07 -33.04
N ASN A 11 -22.88 -52.20 -31.94
CA ASN A 11 -22.90 -53.39 -31.09
C ASN A 11 -24.21 -53.52 -30.30
N ALA A 12 -24.83 -52.42 -29.89
CA ALA A 12 -26.17 -52.43 -29.29
C ALA A 12 -27.22 -52.82 -30.35
N ILE A 13 -27.09 -52.32 -31.58
CA ILE A 13 -27.91 -52.72 -32.73
C ILE A 13 -27.65 -54.20 -33.08
N PHE A 14 -26.40 -54.69 -33.05
CA PHE A 14 -26.04 -56.08 -33.28
C PHE A 14 -26.50 -57.00 -32.16
N ALA A 15 -26.48 -56.56 -30.89
CA ALA A 15 -27.01 -57.31 -29.77
C ALA A 15 -28.53 -57.40 -29.82
N LEU A 16 -29.20 -56.30 -30.21
CA LEU A 16 -30.65 -56.30 -30.45
C LEU A 16 -31.02 -57.18 -31.66
N LEU A 17 -30.25 -57.10 -32.75
CA LEU A 17 -30.39 -57.96 -33.92
C LEU A 17 -30.06 -59.42 -33.59
N PHE A 18 -29.08 -59.71 -32.72
CA PHE A 18 -28.75 -61.06 -32.27
C PHE A 18 -29.89 -61.65 -31.43
N VAL A 19 -30.56 -60.85 -30.59
CA VAL A 19 -31.79 -61.26 -29.89
C VAL A 19 -32.97 -61.46 -30.86
N VAL A 20 -33.04 -60.68 -31.93
CA VAL A 20 -34.05 -60.83 -33.01
C VAL A 20 -33.79 -62.06 -33.89
N PHE A 21 -32.54 -62.44 -34.14
CA PHE A 21 -32.15 -63.53 -35.04
C PHE A 21 -31.80 -64.86 -34.33
N HIS A 22 -31.47 -64.86 -33.03
CA HIS A 22 -31.30 -66.06 -32.22
C HIS A 22 -32.45 -66.21 -31.22
N ARG A 23 -33.54 -66.84 -31.68
CA ARG A 23 -34.61 -67.34 -30.81
C ARG A 23 -34.07 -68.45 -29.89
N PRO A 24 -34.22 -68.38 -28.56
CA PRO A 24 -34.43 -69.59 -27.80
C PRO A 24 -35.88 -70.05 -28.01
N VAL A 25 -36.02 -71.34 -28.29
CA VAL A 25 -37.27 -72.07 -28.43
C VAL A 25 -38.12 -71.89 -27.17
N LEU A 26 -39.08 -70.97 -27.16
CA LEU A 26 -40.20 -70.96 -26.21
C LEU A 26 -41.46 -70.42 -26.88
N GLY A 27 -42.42 -71.33 -27.10
CA GLY A 27 -43.86 -71.05 -27.16
C GLY A 27 -44.40 -70.28 -28.36
N GLN A 28 -44.95 -71.00 -29.34
CA GLN A 28 -45.92 -70.42 -30.27
C GLN A 28 -47.17 -69.99 -29.49
N GLY A 29 -47.50 -68.71 -29.54
CA GLY A 29 -48.82 -68.23 -29.14
C GLY A 29 -48.84 -66.81 -28.61
N ILE A 30 -49.46 -65.93 -29.41
CA ILE A 30 -50.19 -64.74 -28.95
C ILE A 30 -49.31 -63.52 -28.65
N PHE A 31 -48.78 -62.86 -29.69
CA PHE A 31 -48.90 -61.42 -29.97
C PHE A 31 -48.49 -61.20 -31.43
N ASP A 32 -49.32 -60.50 -32.20
CA ASP A 32 -49.25 -60.42 -33.67
C ASP A 32 -47.87 -60.01 -34.21
N ASN A 33 -47.34 -60.79 -35.17
CA ASN A 33 -46.05 -60.57 -35.85
C ASN A 33 -45.90 -59.16 -36.47
N PHE A 34 -47.02 -58.49 -36.81
CA PHE A 34 -47.01 -57.14 -37.34
C PHE A 34 -46.82 -56.07 -36.24
N ALA A 35 -47.45 -56.27 -35.08
CA ALA A 35 -47.36 -55.34 -33.95
C ALA A 35 -45.96 -55.38 -33.30
N TYR A 36 -45.37 -56.58 -33.14
CA TYR A 36 -44.01 -56.72 -32.63
C TYR A 36 -42.97 -56.09 -33.58
N GLY A 37 -43.07 -56.37 -34.89
CA GLY A 37 -42.21 -55.75 -35.90
C GLY A 37 -42.34 -54.23 -35.93
N ALA A 38 -43.55 -53.71 -35.84
CA ALA A 38 -43.81 -52.26 -35.77
C ALA A 38 -43.20 -51.63 -34.50
N VAL A 39 -43.33 -52.29 -33.34
CA VAL A 39 -42.73 -51.81 -32.08
C VAL A 39 -41.21 -51.77 -32.16
N VAL A 40 -40.56 -52.80 -32.72
CA VAL A 40 -39.09 -52.84 -32.89
C VAL A 40 -38.62 -51.75 -33.85
N ILE A 41 -39.32 -51.52 -34.96
CA ILE A 41 -39.01 -50.44 -35.90
C ILE A 41 -39.15 -49.07 -35.22
N LEU A 42 -40.24 -48.84 -34.49
CA LEU A 42 -40.46 -47.59 -33.75
C LEU A 42 -39.38 -47.33 -32.70
N LEU A 43 -38.99 -48.34 -31.92
CA LEU A 43 -37.90 -48.24 -30.94
C LEU A 43 -36.56 -47.95 -31.61
N THR A 44 -36.28 -48.57 -32.76
CA THR A 44 -35.03 -48.33 -33.52
C THR A 44 -34.99 -46.90 -34.04
N ILE A 45 -36.09 -46.40 -34.62
CA ILE A 45 -36.20 -45.01 -35.07
C ILE A 45 -36.01 -44.05 -33.90
N LEU A 46 -36.65 -44.32 -32.75
CA LEU A 46 -36.50 -43.51 -31.55
C LEU A 46 -35.04 -43.46 -31.11
N VAL A 47 -34.35 -44.60 -31.01
CA VAL A 47 -32.94 -44.68 -30.61
C VAL A 47 -32.03 -43.94 -31.58
N VAL A 48 -32.24 -44.09 -32.89
CA VAL A 48 -31.46 -43.38 -33.92
C VAL A 48 -31.69 -41.88 -33.81
N TYR A 49 -32.94 -41.44 -33.67
CA TYR A 49 -33.27 -40.02 -33.56
C TYR A 49 -32.70 -39.42 -32.27
N SER A 50 -32.82 -40.11 -31.14
CA SER A 50 -32.21 -39.71 -29.87
C SER A 50 -30.68 -39.65 -29.97
N SER A 51 -30.05 -40.58 -30.69
CA SER A 51 -28.59 -40.58 -30.89
C SER A 51 -28.13 -39.41 -31.75
N ILE A 52 -28.86 -39.09 -32.82
CA ILE A 52 -28.60 -37.92 -33.67
C ILE A 52 -28.79 -36.64 -32.86
N PHE A 53 -29.85 -36.56 -32.06
CA PHE A 53 -30.12 -35.41 -31.20
C PHE A 53 -29.01 -35.20 -30.17
N ILE A 54 -28.57 -36.26 -29.48
CA ILE A 54 -27.45 -36.21 -28.54
C ILE A 54 -26.14 -35.83 -29.26
N ALA A 55 -25.86 -36.41 -30.42
CA ALA A 55 -24.65 -36.09 -31.19
C ALA A 55 -24.64 -34.65 -31.68
N TRP A 56 -25.79 -34.13 -32.12
CA TRP A 56 -25.93 -32.74 -32.55
C TRP A 56 -25.79 -31.77 -31.38
N GLY A 57 -26.42 -32.07 -30.25
CA GLY A 57 -26.27 -31.29 -29.02
C GLY A 57 -24.85 -31.32 -28.45
N ALA A 58 -24.15 -32.46 -28.56
CA ALA A 58 -22.75 -32.60 -28.12
C ALA A 58 -21.73 -31.96 -29.08
N LEU A 59 -22.06 -31.80 -30.36
CA LEU A 59 -21.26 -31.03 -31.33
C LEU A 59 -21.44 -29.51 -31.13
N GLY A 60 -22.56 -29.08 -30.57
CA GLY A 60 -22.75 -27.73 -30.08
C GLY A 60 -22.24 -27.52 -28.66
N GLU A 61 -22.17 -26.27 -28.22
CA GLU A 61 -21.86 -25.91 -26.84
C GLU A 61 -23.12 -25.89 -25.92
N ASP A 62 -24.05 -26.83 -26.14
CA ASP A 62 -25.22 -26.99 -25.24
C ASP A 62 -24.78 -27.62 -23.90
N ASN A 63 -25.19 -27.00 -22.79
CA ASN A 63 -24.88 -27.43 -21.43
C ASN A 63 -25.50 -28.79 -21.08
N ASN A 64 -26.59 -29.19 -21.75
CA ASN A 64 -27.24 -30.48 -21.49
C ASN A 64 -26.40 -31.68 -21.93
N PHE A 65 -25.42 -31.46 -22.82
CA PHE A 65 -24.60 -32.51 -23.42
C PHE A 65 -23.11 -32.40 -23.10
N THR A 66 -22.73 -31.56 -22.12
CA THR A 66 -21.32 -31.31 -21.75
C THR A 66 -20.55 -32.61 -21.48
N LEU A 67 -21.10 -33.53 -20.69
CA LEU A 67 -20.43 -34.82 -20.38
C LEU A 67 -20.18 -35.66 -21.65
N VAL A 68 -21.16 -35.72 -22.55
CA VAL A 68 -21.04 -36.47 -23.80
C VAL A 68 -20.02 -35.81 -24.73
N ARG A 69 -20.02 -34.48 -24.81
CA ARG A 69 -19.03 -33.68 -25.54
C ARG A 69 -17.62 -33.94 -25.03
N GLU A 70 -17.41 -33.84 -23.72
CA GLU A 70 -16.09 -34.08 -23.10
C GLU A 70 -15.56 -35.50 -23.34
N ILE A 71 -16.41 -36.52 -23.19
CA ILE A 71 -16.02 -37.92 -23.50
C ILE A 71 -15.67 -38.06 -24.98
N SER A 72 -16.45 -37.44 -25.87
CA SER A 72 -16.22 -37.50 -27.31
C SER A 72 -14.91 -36.83 -27.70
N ILE A 73 -14.62 -35.64 -27.16
CA ILE A 73 -13.37 -34.92 -27.36
C ILE A 73 -12.20 -35.73 -26.77
N ALA A 74 -12.34 -36.27 -25.56
CA ALA A 74 -11.31 -37.10 -24.94
C ALA A 74 -10.96 -38.32 -25.81
N LEU A 75 -11.97 -39.03 -26.31
CA LEU A 75 -11.80 -40.17 -27.21
C LEU A 75 -11.23 -39.78 -28.58
N ALA A 76 -11.51 -38.57 -29.07
CA ALA A 76 -10.92 -38.05 -30.30
C ALA A 76 -9.44 -37.71 -30.11
N ALA A 77 -9.08 -37.09 -28.98
CA ALA A 77 -7.72 -36.71 -28.67
C ALA A 77 -6.76 -37.89 -28.40
N THR A 78 -7.27 -39.09 -28.04
CA THR A 78 -6.42 -40.29 -27.81
C THR A 78 -5.49 -40.65 -28.97
N ARG A 79 -5.79 -40.20 -30.20
CA ARG A 79 -4.96 -40.37 -31.39
C ARG A 79 -4.67 -39.05 -32.11
N GLY A 80 -4.94 -37.92 -31.46
CA GLY A 80 -4.65 -36.59 -31.98
C GLY A 80 -3.29 -36.06 -31.50
N THR A 81 -3.05 -34.78 -31.71
CA THR A 81 -1.84 -34.10 -31.24
C THR A 81 -1.90 -33.94 -29.72
N SER A 82 -0.82 -34.26 -29.02
CA SER A 82 -0.74 -34.12 -27.57
C SER A 82 0.33 -33.11 -27.20
N PHE A 83 -0.09 -32.00 -26.58
CA PHE A 83 0.74 -31.06 -25.85
C PHE A 83 0.56 -31.23 -24.34
N TYR A 84 0.18 -32.43 -23.89
CA TYR A 84 0.03 -32.75 -22.48
C TYR A 84 1.31 -32.45 -21.71
N ASN A 85 1.22 -31.57 -20.69
CA ASN A 85 2.37 -31.17 -19.85
C ASN A 85 3.57 -30.61 -20.66
N VAL A 86 3.28 -29.92 -21.77
CA VAL A 86 4.28 -29.24 -22.60
C VAL A 86 4.29 -27.76 -22.27
N ASP A 87 5.48 -27.17 -22.26
CA ASP A 87 5.64 -25.72 -22.22
C ASP A 87 5.45 -25.13 -23.63
N LEU A 88 4.35 -24.38 -23.80
CA LEU A 88 3.99 -23.66 -25.01
C LEU A 88 4.14 -22.15 -24.84
N THR A 89 4.94 -21.72 -23.86
CA THR A 89 5.16 -20.29 -23.59
C THR A 89 5.66 -19.60 -24.87
N ASN A 90 5.02 -18.48 -25.24
CA ASN A 90 5.29 -17.73 -26.48
C ASN A 90 5.07 -18.50 -27.80
N ALA A 91 4.46 -19.68 -27.79
CA ALA A 91 4.13 -20.39 -29.03
C ALA A 91 3.08 -19.65 -29.85
N ASP A 92 3.14 -19.77 -31.18
CA ASP A 92 2.18 -19.16 -32.09
C ASP A 92 1.39 -20.24 -32.84
N PHE A 93 0.08 -20.28 -32.60
CA PHE A 93 -0.86 -21.18 -33.27
C PHE A 93 -1.75 -20.45 -34.27
N THR A 94 -1.37 -19.25 -34.74
CA THR A 94 -2.22 -18.46 -35.62
C THR A 94 -2.71 -19.27 -36.83
N GLY A 95 -4.03 -19.37 -37.00
CA GLY A 95 -4.65 -20.14 -38.09
C GLY A 95 -4.53 -21.67 -38.00
N ALA A 96 -3.92 -22.22 -36.93
CA ALA A 96 -3.70 -23.65 -36.80
C ALA A 96 -5.02 -24.41 -36.57
N ILE A 97 -5.09 -25.63 -37.12
CA ILE A 97 -6.23 -26.54 -36.89
C ILE A 97 -5.92 -27.41 -35.66
N LEU A 98 -6.65 -27.17 -34.57
CA LEU A 98 -6.39 -27.79 -33.26
C LEU A 98 -7.46 -28.80 -32.82
N LYS A 99 -8.24 -29.32 -33.78
CA LYS A 99 -9.20 -30.40 -33.51
C LYS A 99 -8.51 -31.60 -32.86
N SER A 100 -9.16 -32.21 -31.86
CA SER A 100 -8.62 -33.41 -31.20
C SER A 100 -7.24 -33.22 -30.57
N THR A 101 -6.91 -32.00 -30.13
CA THR A 101 -5.64 -31.70 -29.47
C THR A 101 -5.77 -31.86 -27.95
N ASP A 102 -4.77 -32.42 -27.29
CA ASP A 102 -4.70 -32.48 -25.83
C ASP A 102 -3.80 -31.36 -25.28
N LEU A 103 -4.37 -30.40 -24.55
CA LEU A 103 -3.67 -29.26 -23.92
C LEU A 103 -3.68 -29.35 -22.39
N ARG A 104 -4.09 -30.50 -21.82
CA ARG A 104 -4.18 -30.61 -20.36
C ARG A 104 -2.78 -30.46 -19.74
N GLU A 105 -2.71 -29.72 -18.64
CA GLU A 105 -1.47 -29.41 -17.93
C GLU A 105 -0.40 -28.69 -18.77
N ALA A 106 -0.74 -28.17 -19.97
CA ALA A 106 0.19 -27.37 -20.75
C ALA A 106 0.36 -25.97 -20.14
N THR A 107 1.58 -25.45 -20.14
CA THR A 107 1.84 -24.03 -19.87
C THR A 107 1.58 -23.25 -21.14
N ILE A 108 0.66 -22.29 -21.12
CA ILE A 108 0.23 -21.54 -22.32
C ILE A 108 0.36 -20.01 -22.18
N THR A 109 1.29 -19.58 -21.33
CA THR A 109 1.60 -18.17 -21.10
C THR A 109 2.09 -17.54 -22.40
N HIS A 110 1.55 -16.37 -22.76
CA HIS A 110 1.81 -15.62 -23.98
C HIS A 110 1.55 -16.37 -25.30
N THR A 111 0.94 -17.57 -25.26
CA THR A 111 0.64 -18.34 -26.46
C THR A 111 -0.42 -17.62 -27.33
N CYS A 112 -0.13 -17.47 -28.62
CA CYS A 112 -1.04 -16.84 -29.57
C CYS A 112 -2.05 -17.85 -30.13
N TRP A 113 -3.35 -17.57 -29.96
CA TRP A 113 -4.47 -18.42 -30.41
C TRP A 113 -5.27 -17.84 -31.58
N ARG A 114 -4.79 -16.74 -32.17
CA ARG A 114 -5.51 -15.95 -33.17
C ARG A 114 -5.97 -16.81 -34.35
N ASP A 115 -7.23 -16.70 -34.73
CA ASP A 115 -7.82 -17.40 -35.87
C ASP A 115 -7.64 -18.94 -35.87
N THR A 116 -7.35 -19.55 -34.71
CA THR A 116 -7.28 -21.00 -34.60
C THR A 116 -8.61 -21.66 -34.97
N ILE A 117 -8.52 -22.82 -35.59
CA ILE A 117 -9.64 -23.55 -36.15
C ILE A 117 -9.90 -24.78 -35.29
N LYS A 118 -11.13 -24.93 -34.80
CA LYS A 118 -11.60 -26.09 -34.01
C LYS A 118 -10.93 -26.25 -32.63
N ILE A 119 -10.52 -25.15 -32.00
CA ILE A 119 -9.97 -25.18 -30.63
C ILE A 119 -11.02 -25.59 -29.59
N ASP A 120 -12.31 -25.36 -29.86
CA ASP A 120 -13.47 -25.87 -29.11
C ASP A 120 -13.53 -27.41 -29.06
N GLN A 121 -12.79 -28.09 -29.95
CA GLN A 121 -12.67 -29.54 -30.02
C GLN A 121 -11.34 -30.05 -29.44
N ALA A 122 -10.59 -29.19 -28.74
CA ALA A 122 -9.41 -29.57 -27.98
C ALA A 122 -9.79 -29.91 -26.53
N ARG A 123 -8.87 -30.52 -25.79
CA ARG A 123 -8.98 -30.76 -24.34
C ARG A 123 -8.21 -29.66 -23.62
N PRO A 124 -8.86 -28.59 -23.14
CA PRO A 124 -8.16 -27.48 -22.52
C PRO A 124 -7.63 -27.80 -21.11
N GLY A 125 -8.20 -28.80 -20.42
CA GLY A 125 -7.83 -29.10 -19.04
C GLY A 125 -8.15 -27.93 -18.11
N LYS A 126 -7.17 -27.50 -17.31
CA LYS A 126 -7.28 -26.36 -16.39
C LYS A 126 -6.70 -25.05 -16.97
N THR A 127 -6.34 -25.04 -18.25
CA THR A 127 -5.79 -23.84 -18.89
C THR A 127 -6.86 -22.75 -19.05
N ILE A 128 -6.45 -21.52 -19.36
CA ILE A 128 -7.38 -20.40 -19.62
C ILE A 128 -8.36 -20.66 -20.78
N LEU A 129 -8.06 -21.64 -21.65
CA LEU A 129 -8.94 -22.07 -22.74
C LEU A 129 -10.15 -22.90 -22.26
N ALA A 130 -10.24 -23.27 -20.99
CA ALA A 130 -11.37 -24.02 -20.46
C ALA A 130 -12.66 -23.19 -20.44
N ASP A 131 -12.54 -21.90 -20.15
CA ASP A 131 -13.66 -20.95 -20.25
C ASP A 131 -13.95 -20.65 -21.72
N THR A 132 -15.19 -20.89 -22.17
CA THR A 132 -15.60 -20.66 -23.56
C THR A 132 -15.46 -19.19 -23.97
N ALA A 133 -15.89 -18.25 -23.12
CA ALA A 133 -15.87 -16.83 -23.46
C ALA A 133 -14.42 -16.32 -23.57
N VAL A 134 -13.54 -16.79 -22.68
CA VAL A 134 -12.10 -16.51 -22.77
C VAL A 134 -11.48 -17.16 -24.00
N ARG A 135 -11.77 -18.44 -24.26
CA ARG A 135 -11.29 -19.16 -25.45
C ARG A 135 -11.67 -18.44 -26.73
N GLU A 136 -12.93 -18.08 -26.90
CA GLU A 136 -13.40 -17.32 -28.08
C GLU A 136 -12.68 -15.98 -28.21
N PHE A 137 -12.51 -15.26 -27.09
CA PHE A 137 -11.81 -13.98 -27.07
C PHE A 137 -10.35 -14.09 -27.49
N LEU A 138 -9.62 -15.09 -27.01
CA LEU A 138 -8.23 -15.34 -27.40
C LEU A 138 -8.11 -15.64 -28.90
N VAL A 139 -9.10 -16.34 -29.47
CA VAL A 139 -9.12 -16.66 -30.90
C VAL A 139 -9.41 -15.43 -31.76
N ASN A 140 -10.46 -14.66 -31.45
CA ASN A 140 -10.91 -13.59 -32.34
C ASN A 140 -10.39 -12.18 -31.98
N GLY A 141 -9.83 -12.00 -30.78
CA GLY A 141 -9.32 -10.72 -30.29
C GLY A 141 -10.38 -9.66 -30.05
N ASN A 142 -11.66 -10.02 -30.03
CA ASN A 142 -12.78 -9.09 -29.93
C ASN A 142 -13.54 -9.26 -28.61
N GLY A 143 -13.17 -8.43 -27.64
CA GLY A 143 -13.84 -8.24 -26.37
C GLY A 143 -14.75 -7.01 -26.31
N TYR A 144 -15.08 -6.38 -27.45
CA TYR A 144 -15.91 -5.17 -27.49
C TYR A 144 -17.24 -5.36 -26.76
N LYS A 145 -17.48 -4.55 -25.72
CA LYS A 145 -18.67 -4.62 -24.84
C LYS A 145 -18.93 -5.98 -24.18
N LYS A 146 -17.91 -6.84 -24.07
CA LYS A 146 -18.03 -8.15 -23.42
C LYS A 146 -17.81 -8.04 -21.91
N TYR A 147 -18.28 -9.05 -21.19
CA TYR A 147 -18.16 -9.16 -19.74
C TYR A 147 -17.18 -10.27 -19.39
N TYR A 148 -16.05 -9.89 -18.80
CA TYR A 148 -14.99 -10.77 -18.32
C TYR A 148 -14.75 -10.56 -16.81
N ARG A 149 -15.80 -10.14 -16.08
CA ARG A 149 -15.71 -9.83 -14.66
C ARG A 149 -15.27 -11.09 -13.89
N GLY A 150 -14.16 -11.00 -13.16
CA GLY A 150 -13.63 -12.13 -12.38
C GLY A 150 -13.02 -13.25 -13.21
N CYS A 151 -12.84 -13.07 -14.53
CA CYS A 151 -12.21 -14.09 -15.37
C CYS A 151 -10.70 -14.19 -15.11
N VAL A 152 -10.17 -15.40 -15.24
CA VAL A 152 -8.72 -15.66 -15.23
C VAL A 152 -8.19 -15.52 -16.64
N LEU A 153 -7.38 -14.49 -16.86
CA LEU A 153 -6.70 -14.15 -18.11
C LEU A 153 -5.18 -14.05 -17.90
N SER A 154 -4.66 -14.64 -16.83
CA SER A 154 -3.24 -14.58 -16.52
C SER A 154 -2.41 -15.25 -17.60
N GLY A 155 -1.32 -14.59 -17.99
CA GLY A 155 -0.49 -15.00 -19.11
C GLY A 155 -1.16 -14.91 -20.49
N ALA A 156 -2.36 -14.33 -20.64
CA ALA A 156 -3.03 -14.28 -21.93
C ALA A 156 -2.27 -13.44 -22.96
N ASN A 157 -2.20 -13.92 -24.21
CA ASN A 157 -1.78 -13.09 -25.34
C ASN A 157 -2.99 -12.34 -25.91
N LEU A 158 -3.07 -11.05 -25.61
CA LEU A 158 -4.11 -10.13 -26.02
C LEU A 158 -3.55 -9.00 -26.89
N ARG A 159 -2.40 -9.22 -27.56
CA ARG A 159 -1.81 -8.23 -28.47
C ARG A 159 -2.85 -7.78 -29.51
N GLY A 160 -3.00 -6.46 -29.66
CA GLY A 160 -3.94 -5.83 -30.58
C GLY A 160 -5.42 -6.12 -30.30
N ALA A 161 -5.78 -6.67 -29.14
CA ALA A 161 -7.17 -7.00 -28.82
C ALA A 161 -8.05 -5.75 -28.76
N ASN A 162 -9.28 -5.87 -29.26
CA ASN A 162 -10.32 -4.86 -29.07
C ASN A 162 -11.09 -5.13 -27.78
N LEU A 163 -10.79 -4.40 -26.72
CA LEU A 163 -11.45 -4.43 -25.41
C LEU A 163 -12.27 -3.16 -25.15
N ASN A 164 -12.64 -2.43 -26.21
CA ASN A 164 -13.39 -1.19 -26.08
C ASN A 164 -14.74 -1.43 -25.36
N TYR A 165 -15.01 -0.67 -24.30
CA TYR A 165 -16.14 -0.89 -23.37
C TYR A 165 -16.23 -2.27 -22.70
N ALA A 166 -15.16 -3.07 -22.70
CA ALA A 166 -15.18 -4.36 -22.00
C ALA A 166 -15.28 -4.16 -20.48
N ASN A 167 -15.97 -5.08 -19.79
CA ASN A 167 -15.98 -5.13 -18.35
C ASN A 167 -15.00 -6.19 -17.85
N LEU A 168 -13.83 -5.76 -17.40
CA LEU A 168 -12.74 -6.58 -16.85
C LEU A 168 -12.69 -6.50 -15.31
N LYS A 169 -13.73 -5.97 -14.66
CA LYS A 169 -13.74 -5.78 -13.20
C LYS A 169 -13.33 -7.07 -12.48
N GLN A 170 -12.38 -6.99 -11.54
CA GLN A 170 -11.89 -8.14 -10.76
C GLN A 170 -11.25 -9.26 -11.60
N ALA A 171 -10.97 -9.05 -12.88
CA ALA A 171 -10.28 -10.04 -13.70
C ALA A 171 -8.80 -10.14 -13.28
N ASP A 172 -8.19 -11.28 -13.57
CA ASP A 172 -6.76 -11.49 -13.40
C ASP A 172 -6.05 -11.42 -14.75
N LEU A 173 -5.36 -10.31 -15.03
CA LEU A 173 -4.53 -10.08 -16.21
C LEU A 173 -3.03 -10.22 -15.89
N SER A 174 -2.66 -10.80 -14.74
CA SER A 174 -1.26 -10.94 -14.38
C SER A 174 -0.46 -11.65 -15.46
N GLU A 175 0.77 -11.20 -15.73
CA GLU A 175 1.64 -11.74 -16.80
C GLU A 175 1.05 -11.62 -18.22
N ALA A 176 -0.10 -10.98 -18.46
CA ALA A 176 -0.70 -10.90 -19.80
C ALA A 176 0.00 -9.88 -20.72
N THR A 177 -0.07 -10.09 -22.03
CA THR A 177 0.41 -9.13 -23.03
C THR A 177 -0.78 -8.43 -23.70
N LEU A 178 -0.95 -7.13 -23.46
CA LEU A 178 -1.95 -6.23 -24.07
C LEU A 178 -1.29 -5.18 -24.97
N GLU A 179 -0.13 -5.49 -25.55
CA GLU A 179 0.55 -4.58 -26.48
C GLU A 179 -0.40 -4.17 -27.63
N GLU A 180 -0.50 -2.86 -27.92
CA GLU A 180 -1.41 -2.28 -28.91
C GLU A 180 -2.92 -2.56 -28.69
N ALA A 181 -3.33 -3.08 -27.53
CA ALA A 181 -4.74 -3.36 -27.26
C ALA A 181 -5.56 -2.08 -27.07
N ASN A 182 -6.80 -2.08 -27.56
CA ASN A 182 -7.76 -0.99 -27.36
C ASN A 182 -8.59 -1.25 -26.10
N LEU A 183 -8.27 -0.59 -24.99
CA LEU A 183 -9.00 -0.62 -23.71
C LEU A 183 -9.83 0.65 -23.48
N GLU A 184 -10.10 1.43 -24.53
CA GLU A 184 -10.87 2.67 -24.37
C GLU A 184 -12.25 2.37 -23.75
N TRP A 185 -12.60 3.14 -22.73
CA TRP A 185 -13.84 2.97 -21.95
C TRP A 185 -14.00 1.61 -21.25
N ALA A 186 -12.95 0.78 -21.18
CA ALA A 186 -13.00 -0.46 -20.44
C ALA A 186 -13.10 -0.21 -18.92
N ASN A 187 -13.75 -1.13 -18.21
CA ASN A 187 -13.78 -1.14 -16.76
C ASN A 187 -12.73 -2.10 -16.22
N LEU A 188 -11.64 -1.57 -15.66
CA LEU A 188 -10.55 -2.32 -15.04
C LEU A 188 -10.60 -2.23 -13.50
N THR A 189 -11.76 -1.93 -12.92
CA THR A 189 -11.92 -1.83 -11.47
C THR A 189 -11.46 -3.10 -10.76
N GLU A 190 -10.58 -2.99 -9.76
CA GLU A 190 -10.03 -4.13 -9.00
C GLU A 190 -9.35 -5.21 -9.88
N THR A 191 -8.90 -4.86 -11.09
CA THR A 191 -8.24 -5.83 -11.98
C THR A 191 -6.79 -6.05 -11.55
N ASN A 192 -6.34 -7.31 -11.55
CA ASN A 192 -4.94 -7.62 -11.28
C ASN A 192 -4.10 -7.50 -12.55
N CYS A 193 -3.15 -6.57 -12.58
CA CYS A 193 -2.32 -6.23 -13.73
C CYS A 193 -0.81 -6.30 -13.43
N ILE A 194 -0.42 -7.11 -12.44
CA ILE A 194 1.00 -7.39 -12.12
C ILE A 194 1.67 -8.07 -13.32
N ASP A 195 2.86 -7.62 -13.70
CA ASP A 195 3.62 -8.15 -14.85
C ASP A 195 2.86 -8.10 -16.18
N THR A 196 1.88 -7.19 -16.29
CA THR A 196 1.11 -7.01 -17.51
C THR A 196 1.79 -6.01 -18.44
N ASP A 197 1.87 -6.34 -19.73
CA ASP A 197 2.41 -5.45 -20.75
C ASP A 197 1.31 -4.65 -21.47
N PHE A 198 1.20 -3.35 -21.19
CA PHE A 198 0.29 -2.42 -21.87
C PHE A 198 1.02 -1.52 -22.88
N THR A 199 2.17 -1.94 -23.40
CA THR A 199 2.94 -1.10 -24.31
C THR A 199 2.11 -0.71 -25.54
N HIS A 200 2.06 0.58 -25.87
CA HIS A 200 1.22 1.09 -26.97
C HIS A 200 -0.30 0.85 -26.85
N ALA A 201 -0.81 0.45 -25.68
CA ALA A 201 -2.25 0.26 -25.48
C ALA A 201 -3.01 1.61 -25.39
N TYR A 202 -4.31 1.56 -25.66
CA TYR A 202 -5.20 2.73 -25.65
C TYR A 202 -6.11 2.70 -24.41
N PHE A 203 -6.03 3.72 -23.56
CA PHE A 203 -6.72 3.76 -22.26
C PHE A 203 -7.78 4.85 -22.13
N THR A 204 -8.05 5.63 -23.18
CA THR A 204 -8.95 6.79 -23.08
C THR A 204 -10.33 6.41 -22.54
N GLY A 205 -10.72 7.04 -21.43
CA GLY A 205 -12.00 6.82 -20.76
C GLY A 205 -12.10 5.54 -19.92
N ALA A 206 -11.02 4.76 -19.82
CA ALA A 206 -11.00 3.57 -18.98
C ALA A 206 -11.17 3.94 -17.49
N CYS A 207 -11.74 3.00 -16.71
CA CYS A 207 -11.85 3.12 -15.26
C CYS A 207 -10.80 2.23 -14.59
N LEU A 208 -9.94 2.83 -13.77
CA LEU A 208 -8.79 2.21 -13.11
C LEU A 208 -8.94 2.17 -11.58
N GLU A 209 -10.17 2.22 -11.08
CA GLU A 209 -10.44 2.20 -9.64
C GLU A 209 -9.83 0.95 -9.00
N ALA A 210 -8.89 1.14 -8.09
CA ALA A 210 -8.22 0.05 -7.36
C ALA A 210 -7.64 -1.06 -8.26
N TRP A 211 -7.25 -0.75 -9.51
CA TRP A 211 -6.49 -1.71 -10.30
C TRP A 211 -5.13 -1.97 -9.63
N ASN A 212 -4.66 -3.20 -9.69
CA ASN A 212 -3.43 -3.62 -9.04
C ASN A 212 -2.29 -3.65 -10.06
N ILE A 213 -1.32 -2.76 -9.89
CA ILE A 213 -0.13 -2.64 -10.73
C ILE A 213 1.11 -2.59 -9.84
N ASP A 214 2.25 -3.02 -10.36
CA ASP A 214 3.53 -2.89 -9.67
C ASP A 214 4.63 -2.47 -10.64
N SER A 215 5.89 -2.57 -10.20
CA SER A 215 7.04 -2.20 -11.02
C SER A 215 7.21 -3.04 -12.29
N THR A 216 6.62 -4.23 -12.34
CA THR A 216 6.69 -5.14 -13.49
C THR A 216 5.63 -4.81 -14.55
N THR A 217 4.59 -4.05 -14.19
CA THR A 217 3.58 -3.57 -15.14
C THR A 217 4.19 -2.55 -16.12
N ARG A 218 4.15 -2.83 -17.43
CA ARG A 218 4.71 -1.95 -18.47
C ARG A 218 3.65 -1.01 -19.04
N LEU A 219 3.83 0.29 -18.82
CA LEU A 219 2.98 1.37 -19.33
C LEU A 219 3.67 2.24 -20.40
N THR A 220 4.64 1.67 -21.11
CA THR A 220 5.46 2.38 -22.12
C THR A 220 4.60 2.82 -23.31
N ASN A 221 4.63 4.11 -23.65
CA ASN A 221 3.92 4.67 -24.79
C ASN A 221 2.40 4.39 -24.80
N VAL A 222 1.76 4.27 -23.63
CA VAL A 222 0.30 4.20 -23.53
C VAL A 222 -0.32 5.49 -24.08
N ASP A 223 -1.28 5.34 -25.00
CA ASP A 223 -2.09 6.45 -25.51
C ASP A 223 -3.33 6.60 -24.64
N CYS A 224 -3.41 7.73 -23.94
CA CYS A 224 -4.51 8.00 -23.05
C CYS A 224 -4.76 9.50 -22.95
N ARG A 225 -5.97 9.95 -23.31
CA ARG A 225 -6.37 11.34 -23.14
C ARG A 225 -6.89 11.65 -21.74
N PHE A 226 -7.58 10.68 -21.11
CA PHE A 226 -8.03 10.76 -19.72
C PHE A 226 -8.48 9.38 -19.22
N VAL A 227 -8.53 9.22 -17.89
CA VAL A 227 -9.08 8.04 -17.19
C VAL A 227 -9.99 8.44 -16.04
N TYR A 228 -10.71 7.48 -15.48
CA TYR A 228 -11.48 7.63 -14.23
C TYR A 228 -10.84 6.77 -13.13
N LEU A 229 -10.72 7.32 -11.92
CA LEU A 229 -10.24 6.59 -10.75
C LEU A 229 -11.37 6.07 -9.86
N LEU A 230 -12.63 6.40 -10.16
CA LEU A 230 -13.82 5.82 -9.56
C LEU A 230 -14.78 5.25 -10.62
N GLU A 231 -15.27 4.04 -10.40
CA GLU A 231 -16.32 3.39 -11.18
C GLU A 231 -17.61 4.18 -11.02
N ASN A 232 -17.99 4.41 -9.76
CA ASN A 232 -19.19 5.15 -9.38
C ASN A 232 -18.81 6.57 -8.92
N PRO A 233 -19.62 7.59 -9.21
CA PRO A 233 -19.32 8.94 -8.74
C PRO A 233 -19.41 9.02 -7.21
N GLU A 234 -18.69 9.99 -6.63
CA GLU A 234 -18.80 10.26 -5.19
C GLU A 234 -20.25 10.54 -4.78
N PRO A 235 -20.68 10.11 -3.57
CA PRO A 235 -22.06 10.30 -3.13
C PRO A 235 -22.51 11.76 -3.23
N GLY A 236 -23.55 12.01 -4.03
CA GLY A 236 -24.12 13.35 -4.21
C GLY A 236 -23.42 14.22 -5.26
N THR A 237 -22.47 13.69 -6.03
CA THR A 237 -21.80 14.40 -7.13
C THR A 237 -21.85 13.58 -8.43
N ASP A 238 -21.35 14.15 -9.53
CA ASP A 238 -21.06 13.46 -10.80
C ASP A 238 -19.55 13.15 -10.94
N ASN A 239 -18.76 13.39 -9.90
CA ASN A 239 -17.32 13.26 -9.90
C ASN A 239 -16.91 11.79 -9.79
N ARG A 240 -16.40 11.24 -10.88
CA ARG A 240 -15.79 9.89 -10.97
C ARG A 240 -14.27 9.91 -10.85
N GLU A 241 -13.73 10.98 -10.29
CA GLU A 241 -12.30 11.26 -10.19
C GLU A 241 -11.58 11.13 -11.55
N ARG A 242 -12.02 11.95 -12.52
CA ARG A 242 -11.39 12.01 -13.84
C ARG A 242 -9.96 12.56 -13.72
N ARG A 243 -9.00 11.93 -14.40
CA ARG A 243 -7.61 12.42 -14.54
C ARG A 243 -7.24 12.58 -16.02
N PRO A 244 -6.68 13.73 -16.45
CA PRO A 244 -6.57 14.95 -15.65
C PRO A 244 -7.97 15.49 -15.30
N SER A 245 -8.08 16.28 -14.23
CA SER A 245 -9.38 16.81 -13.76
C SER A 245 -10.06 17.72 -14.80
N SER A 246 -9.27 18.30 -15.71
CA SER A 246 -9.73 19.01 -16.91
C SER A 246 -8.71 18.83 -18.04
N GLY A 247 -9.14 19.03 -19.30
CA GLY A 247 -8.27 18.85 -20.46
C GLY A 247 -7.95 17.39 -20.78
N GLU A 248 -6.85 17.17 -21.50
CA GLU A 248 -6.33 15.85 -21.90
C GLU A 248 -4.87 15.73 -21.48
N PHE A 249 -4.45 14.51 -21.10
CA PHE A 249 -3.04 14.22 -20.86
C PHE A 249 -2.20 14.57 -22.10
N GLN A 250 -1.05 15.18 -21.86
CA GLN A 250 -0.01 15.28 -22.88
C GLN A 250 0.75 13.94 -23.00
N PRO A 251 1.46 13.69 -24.12
CA PRO A 251 2.24 12.48 -24.30
C PRO A 251 3.14 12.16 -23.10
N GLY A 252 2.96 10.98 -22.52
CA GLY A 252 3.71 10.48 -21.36
C GLY A 252 3.22 10.95 -19.97
N GLU A 253 2.26 11.87 -19.87
CA GLU A 253 1.72 12.28 -18.56
C GLU A 253 0.93 11.17 -17.86
N PHE A 254 0.17 10.38 -18.61
CA PHE A 254 -0.51 9.20 -18.08
C PHE A 254 0.48 8.24 -17.42
N THR A 255 1.57 7.89 -18.12
CA THR A 255 2.59 6.99 -17.58
C THR A 255 3.21 7.58 -16.31
N LYS A 256 3.52 8.89 -16.30
CA LYS A 256 4.07 9.56 -15.10
C LYS A 256 3.14 9.49 -13.88
N LEU A 257 1.83 9.65 -14.08
CA LEU A 257 0.83 9.58 -13.00
C LEU A 257 0.93 8.25 -12.22
N PHE A 258 1.09 7.14 -12.93
CA PHE A 258 1.22 5.83 -12.29
C PHE A 258 2.67 5.52 -11.92
N GLN A 259 3.65 6.07 -12.65
CA GLN A 259 5.06 5.85 -12.34
C GLN A 259 5.49 6.46 -10.99
N GLU A 260 4.87 7.55 -10.53
CA GLU A 260 5.08 8.04 -9.15
C GLU A 260 4.66 7.00 -8.11
N VAL A 261 3.52 6.33 -8.30
CA VAL A 261 3.03 5.28 -7.38
C VAL A 261 3.86 4.00 -7.52
N LEU A 262 4.28 3.67 -8.74
CA LEU A 262 5.09 2.49 -9.02
C LEU A 262 6.55 2.63 -8.58
N ASN A 263 7.09 3.83 -8.45
CA ASN A 263 8.49 4.01 -8.10
C ASN A 263 8.70 4.43 -6.65
N THR A 264 7.72 4.20 -5.76
CA THR A 264 7.87 4.48 -4.33
C THR A 264 7.71 3.24 -3.46
N VAL A 265 8.48 3.19 -2.38
CA VAL A 265 8.26 2.32 -1.22
C VAL A 265 7.70 3.17 -0.10
N ASP A 266 6.51 2.83 0.38
CA ASP A 266 5.84 3.55 1.47
C ASP A 266 6.29 2.97 2.82
N LEU A 267 7.02 3.76 3.60
CA LEU A 267 7.44 3.41 4.96
C LEU A 267 6.47 4.05 5.96
N ILE A 268 5.70 3.23 6.67
CA ILE A 268 4.61 3.70 7.54
C ILE A 268 5.04 3.62 9.02
N PHE A 269 5.04 4.77 9.69
CA PHE A 269 5.35 4.89 11.11
C PHE A 269 4.09 5.29 11.87
N ARG A 270 3.63 4.45 12.79
CA ARG A 270 2.33 4.65 13.48
C ARG A 270 2.41 5.49 14.76
N ASN A 271 3.62 5.69 15.31
CA ASN A 271 3.85 6.35 16.60
C ASN A 271 4.86 7.51 16.47
N GLY A 272 4.81 8.24 15.36
CA GLY A 272 5.84 9.19 14.97
C GLY A 272 7.13 8.50 14.50
N VAL A 273 8.11 9.31 14.11
CA VAL A 273 9.40 8.84 13.58
C VAL A 273 10.54 9.34 14.47
N ASP A 274 11.40 8.44 14.93
CA ASP A 274 12.69 8.83 15.49
C ASP A 274 13.65 9.11 14.33
N TRP A 275 13.91 10.39 14.07
CA TRP A 275 14.69 10.79 12.89
C TRP A 275 16.17 10.39 12.96
N LYS A 276 16.71 10.18 14.16
CA LYS A 276 18.09 9.72 14.34
C LYS A 276 18.21 8.25 13.96
N ALA A 277 17.26 7.43 14.42
CA ALA A 277 17.12 6.04 14.01
C ALA A 277 16.82 5.92 12.51
N PHE A 278 15.91 6.76 11.99
CA PHE A 278 15.55 6.80 10.58
C PHE A 278 16.76 7.07 9.69
N VAL A 279 17.50 8.16 9.93
CA VAL A 279 18.66 8.53 9.11
C VAL A 279 19.74 7.45 9.16
N THR A 280 19.93 6.82 10.32
CA THR A 280 20.87 5.72 10.49
C THR A 280 20.46 4.50 9.66
N ALA A 281 19.20 4.09 9.75
CA ALA A 281 18.65 2.97 8.99
C ALA A 281 18.65 3.24 7.49
N PHE A 282 18.20 4.43 7.07
CA PHE A 282 18.14 4.83 5.66
C PHE A 282 19.53 4.81 5.01
N LYS A 283 20.55 5.38 5.69
CA LYS A 283 21.94 5.32 5.22
C LYS A 283 22.44 3.88 5.10
N LYS A 284 22.08 3.03 6.05
CA LYS A 284 22.50 1.63 6.04
C LYS A 284 21.86 0.86 4.87
N VAL A 285 20.58 1.06 4.62
CA VAL A 285 19.88 0.47 3.45
C VAL A 285 20.47 0.98 2.13
N GLN A 286 20.85 2.26 2.04
CA GLN A 286 21.55 2.80 0.87
C GLN A 286 22.90 2.12 0.63
N VAL A 287 23.65 1.81 1.69
CA VAL A 287 24.94 1.09 1.59
C VAL A 287 24.74 -0.41 1.33
N GLU A 288 23.66 -1.02 1.83
CA GLU A 288 23.36 -2.43 1.57
C GLU A 288 22.79 -2.67 0.16
N ASN A 289 22.36 -1.59 -0.51
CA ASN A 289 21.79 -1.61 -1.86
C ASN A 289 22.51 -0.59 -2.76
N GLU A 290 23.85 -0.58 -2.79
CA GLU A 290 24.68 0.41 -3.52
C GLU A 290 24.30 0.57 -5.01
N ASP A 291 23.76 -0.47 -5.64
CA ASP A 291 23.33 -0.45 -7.04
C ASP A 291 21.94 0.20 -7.24
N THR A 292 21.25 0.56 -6.16
CA THR A 292 19.88 1.07 -6.17
C THR A 292 19.83 2.53 -5.70
N GLU A 293 19.45 3.44 -6.58
CA GLU A 293 19.32 4.86 -6.22
C GLU A 293 18.06 5.10 -5.37
N LEU A 294 18.24 5.12 -4.05
CA LEU A 294 17.17 5.40 -3.10
C LEU A 294 17.14 6.87 -2.71
N ALA A 295 15.99 7.53 -2.85
CA ALA A 295 15.80 8.92 -2.46
C ALA A 295 14.48 9.13 -1.71
N ILE A 296 14.44 10.05 -0.74
CA ILE A 296 13.17 10.41 -0.11
C ILE A 296 12.35 11.22 -1.12
N HIS A 297 11.18 10.69 -1.49
CA HIS A 297 10.24 11.32 -2.41
C HIS A 297 9.35 12.33 -1.68
N SER A 298 8.67 11.88 -0.62
CA SER A 298 7.80 12.72 0.19
C SER A 298 7.72 12.22 1.63
N ILE A 299 7.32 13.12 2.54
CA ILE A 299 6.98 12.80 3.93
C ILE A 299 5.56 13.34 4.16
N GLU A 300 4.63 12.45 4.44
CA GLU A 300 3.21 12.75 4.58
C GLU A 300 2.76 12.51 6.02
N ASN A 301 2.23 13.55 6.68
CA ASN A 301 1.55 13.39 7.97
C ASN A 301 0.08 13.01 7.72
N LYS A 302 -0.34 11.84 8.21
CA LYS A 302 -1.70 11.32 8.03
C LYS A 302 -2.63 11.62 9.22
N GLY A 303 -2.14 12.31 10.25
CA GLY A 303 -2.86 12.50 11.51
C GLY A 303 -2.64 11.33 12.47
N ASP A 304 -3.08 11.48 13.73
CA ASP A 304 -3.03 10.45 14.78
C ASP A 304 -1.63 9.82 15.03
N GLY A 305 -0.57 10.61 14.83
CA GLY A 305 0.81 10.14 14.98
C GLY A 305 1.32 9.28 13.82
N VAL A 306 0.54 9.10 12.75
CA VAL A 306 0.94 8.34 11.57
C VAL A 306 1.72 9.22 10.59
N VAL A 307 2.95 8.81 10.28
CA VAL A 307 3.81 9.43 9.26
C VAL A 307 4.12 8.40 8.19
N VAL A 308 3.94 8.77 6.92
CA VAL A 308 4.32 7.95 5.76
C VAL A 308 5.49 8.62 5.06
N VAL A 309 6.63 7.92 4.98
CA VAL A 309 7.79 8.36 4.21
C VAL A 309 7.81 7.56 2.91
N LYS A 310 7.60 8.24 1.77
CA LYS A 310 7.71 7.62 0.46
C LYS A 310 9.15 7.69 -0.02
N VAL A 311 9.72 6.55 -0.37
CA VAL A 311 11.10 6.43 -0.85
C VAL A 311 11.06 6.09 -2.33
N SER A 312 11.57 6.98 -3.18
CA SER A 312 11.80 6.71 -4.59
C SER A 312 12.79 5.56 -4.77
N VAL A 313 12.42 4.61 -5.63
CA VAL A 313 13.23 3.47 -6.03
C VAL A 313 13.22 3.32 -7.56
N PRO A 314 14.30 2.80 -8.18
CA PRO A 314 14.31 2.44 -9.58
C PRO A 314 13.19 1.43 -9.92
N PRO A 315 12.65 1.42 -11.16
CA PRO A 315 11.56 0.54 -11.55
C PRO A 315 11.83 -0.93 -11.23
N ASP A 316 13.00 -1.46 -11.56
CA ASP A 316 13.29 -2.90 -11.41
C ASP A 316 13.66 -3.32 -9.97
N THR A 317 13.44 -2.45 -8.98
CA THR A 317 13.83 -2.69 -7.58
C THR A 317 12.86 -3.66 -6.90
N ASN A 318 13.41 -4.63 -6.16
CA ASN A 318 12.61 -5.44 -5.24
C ASN A 318 12.17 -4.59 -4.02
N LYS A 319 11.00 -3.99 -4.11
CA LYS A 319 10.42 -3.10 -3.10
C LYS A 319 10.18 -3.76 -1.76
N GLU A 320 9.74 -5.02 -1.76
CA GLU A 320 9.52 -5.78 -0.52
C GLU A 320 10.82 -5.97 0.25
N LYS A 321 11.90 -6.27 -0.47
CA LYS A 321 13.25 -6.34 0.11
C LYS A 321 13.67 -4.98 0.69
N ILE A 322 13.52 -3.88 -0.06
CA ILE A 322 13.87 -2.53 0.44
C ILE A 322 13.06 -2.19 1.70
N HIS A 323 11.75 -2.44 1.70
CA HIS A 323 10.90 -2.22 2.87
C HIS A 323 11.34 -3.06 4.06
N SER A 324 11.63 -4.35 3.86
CA SER A 324 12.08 -5.28 4.90
C SER A 324 13.45 -4.87 5.47
N ASP A 325 14.43 -4.61 4.60
CA ASP A 325 15.78 -4.17 4.98
C ASP A 325 15.70 -2.86 5.79
N PHE A 326 14.85 -1.91 5.36
CA PHE A 326 14.63 -0.68 6.09
C PHE A 326 14.03 -0.93 7.47
N THR A 327 12.95 -1.71 7.55
CA THR A 327 12.24 -1.99 8.80
C THR A 327 13.19 -2.59 9.85
N GLN A 328 13.97 -3.60 9.46
CA GLN A 328 14.93 -4.26 10.35
C GLN A 328 16.02 -3.29 10.83
N ASN A 329 16.58 -2.49 9.91
CA ASN A 329 17.62 -1.54 10.24
C ASN A 329 17.10 -0.39 11.13
N TYR A 330 15.84 0.01 10.95
CA TYR A 330 15.19 1.04 11.77
C TYR A 330 14.99 0.55 13.22
N GLU A 331 14.51 -0.67 13.42
CA GLU A 331 14.35 -1.24 14.77
C GLU A 331 15.69 -1.34 15.51
N LEU A 332 16.75 -1.76 14.81
CA LEU A 332 18.10 -1.81 15.39
C LEU A 332 18.62 -0.43 15.76
N ALA A 333 18.45 0.55 14.88
CA ALA A 333 18.89 1.92 15.12
C ALA A 333 18.09 2.57 16.26
N LEU A 334 16.78 2.34 16.31
CA LEU A 334 15.90 2.84 17.38
C LEU A 334 16.34 2.31 18.74
N LYS A 335 16.60 1.00 18.84
CA LYS A 335 17.09 0.40 20.08
C LYS A 335 18.44 0.98 20.51
N ALA A 336 19.36 1.20 19.58
CA ALA A 336 20.66 1.80 19.89
C ALA A 336 20.52 3.25 20.39
N VAL A 337 19.60 4.02 19.81
CA VAL A 337 19.26 5.38 20.25
C VAL A 337 18.67 5.35 21.66
N GLU A 338 17.71 4.46 21.94
CA GLU A 338 17.14 4.30 23.29
C GLU A 338 18.17 3.89 24.34
N GLU A 339 19.07 2.96 24.02
CA GLU A 339 20.14 2.52 24.93
C GLU A 339 21.12 3.66 25.23
N LYS A 340 21.44 4.48 24.23
CA LYS A 340 22.28 5.67 24.42
C LYS A 340 21.60 6.69 25.33
N TYR A 341 20.32 6.99 25.12
CA TYR A 341 19.58 7.90 25.99
C TYR A 341 19.47 7.37 27.42
N LYS A 342 19.25 6.07 27.62
CA LYS A 342 19.25 5.44 28.95
C LYS A 342 20.61 5.57 29.65
N ALA A 343 21.71 5.38 28.92
CA ALA A 343 23.05 5.55 29.45
C ALA A 343 23.35 7.01 29.83
N GLU A 344 22.95 7.98 29.00
CA GLU A 344 23.09 9.40 29.27
C GLU A 344 22.27 9.86 30.48
N LEU A 345 21.02 9.39 30.60
CA LEU A 345 20.18 9.65 31.77
C LEU A 345 20.81 9.11 33.04
N LYS A 346 21.30 7.87 33.02
CA LYS A 346 22.00 7.27 34.15
C LYS A 346 23.25 8.05 34.55
N ALA A 347 24.05 8.47 33.56
CA ALA A 347 25.24 9.29 33.82
C ALA A 347 24.89 10.65 34.44
N ARG A 348 23.77 11.26 34.04
CA ARG A 348 23.25 12.49 34.66
C ARG A 348 22.74 12.26 36.08
N ASP A 349 22.04 11.14 36.32
CA ASP A 349 21.58 10.78 37.67
C ASP A 349 22.77 10.56 38.62
N ASP A 350 23.82 9.88 38.16
CA ASP A 350 25.06 9.67 38.92
C ASP A 350 25.76 11.02 39.24
N GLN A 351 25.76 11.98 38.30
CA GLN A 351 26.26 13.33 38.57
C GLN A 351 25.43 14.06 39.63
N ILE A 352 24.10 13.95 39.59
CA ILE A 352 23.22 14.58 40.59
C ILE A 352 23.53 14.03 41.99
N VAL A 353 23.81 12.73 42.11
CA VAL A 353 24.23 12.11 43.39
C VAL A 353 25.53 12.72 43.90
N ILE A 354 26.57 12.80 43.05
CA ILE A 354 27.86 13.40 43.41
C ILE A 354 27.71 14.85 43.88
N TYR A 355 26.90 15.66 43.16
CA TYR A 355 26.62 17.04 43.56
C TYR A 355 25.90 17.13 44.92
N ARG A 356 24.96 16.21 45.20
CA ARG A 356 24.27 16.15 46.49
C ARG A 356 25.22 15.81 47.63
N GLU A 357 26.12 14.85 47.44
CA GLU A 357 27.14 14.48 48.43
C GLU A 357 28.08 15.66 48.73
N GLN A 358 28.62 16.32 47.70
CA GLN A 358 29.45 17.51 47.88
C GLN A 358 28.73 18.63 48.65
N SER A 359 27.43 18.82 48.39
CA SER A 359 26.63 19.81 49.10
C SER A 359 26.36 19.44 50.56
N ALA A 360 26.31 18.15 50.88
CA ALA A 360 26.15 17.65 52.25
C ALA A 360 27.45 17.80 53.05
N ASP A 361 28.59 17.46 52.44
CA ASP A 361 29.92 17.65 53.02
C ASP A 361 30.20 19.12 53.31
N LEU A 362 29.79 20.03 52.42
CA LEU A 362 29.92 21.47 52.65
C LEU A 362 29.12 21.93 53.88
N LYS A 363 27.91 21.38 54.11
CA LYS A 363 27.10 21.68 55.31
C LYS A 363 27.74 21.13 56.58
N GLU A 364 28.35 19.96 56.53
CA GLU A 364 29.14 19.37 57.62
C GLU A 364 30.34 20.26 57.98
N ILE A 365 31.10 20.73 56.98
CA ILE A 365 32.23 21.64 57.18
C ILE A 365 31.76 22.96 57.83
N ILE A 366 30.64 23.52 57.38
CA ILE A 366 30.06 24.75 57.96
C ILE A 366 29.67 24.51 59.43
N LYS A 367 29.06 23.36 59.78
CA LYS A 367 28.75 23.01 61.16
C LYS A 367 30.01 22.88 62.02
N ILE A 368 31.06 22.24 61.51
CA ILE A 368 32.34 22.07 62.23
C ILE A 368 33.01 23.42 62.46
N GLN A 369 32.98 24.34 61.48
CA GLN A 369 33.52 25.69 61.64
C GLN A 369 32.71 26.54 62.63
N ALA A 370 31.37 26.42 62.62
CA ALA A 370 30.49 27.09 63.58
C ALA A 370 30.62 26.56 65.02
N SER A 371 31.21 25.37 65.20
CA SER A 371 31.39 24.72 66.51
C SER A 371 32.75 24.99 67.16
N ARG A 372 33.63 25.79 66.54
CA ARG A 372 34.93 26.15 67.13
C ARG A 372 34.74 27.28 68.15
N PRO A 373 35.19 27.14 69.41
CA PRO A 373 35.15 28.24 70.37
C PRO A 373 36.11 29.36 69.94
N ILE A 374 35.60 30.58 69.86
CA ILE A 374 36.41 31.79 69.67
C ILE A 374 37.15 32.04 70.99
N GLN A 375 38.44 31.72 71.04
CA GLN A 375 39.31 32.12 72.13
C GLN A 375 40.38 33.10 71.64
N ASN A 376 40.37 34.29 72.26
CA ASN A 376 41.39 35.34 72.31
C ASN A 376 41.40 36.41 71.21
N MET A 377 40.78 37.55 71.52
CA MET A 377 41.56 38.80 71.71
C MET A 377 40.78 39.75 72.63
N ILE A 378 41.22 39.82 73.89
CA ILE A 378 40.88 40.86 74.86
C ILE A 378 41.97 41.94 74.78
N ASP A 379 41.55 43.18 75.06
CA ASP A 379 42.32 44.40 75.30
C ASP A 379 42.76 45.24 74.09
N VAL A 380 41.90 46.21 73.69
CA VAL A 380 42.22 47.63 73.89
C VAL A 380 40.97 48.40 74.31
N THR A 381 41.13 49.10 75.43
CA THR A 381 40.23 49.99 76.15
C THR A 381 39.93 51.31 75.42
N ALA A 382 38.67 51.74 75.56
CA ALA A 382 38.18 53.12 75.68
C ALA A 382 38.80 54.25 74.81
N LYS A 383 38.03 54.77 73.84
CA LYS A 383 37.81 56.23 73.68
C LYS A 383 36.77 56.58 72.59
N ALA A 384 35.92 57.55 72.95
CA ALA A 384 35.10 58.45 72.12
C ALA A 384 33.96 57.79 71.31
N GLU A 385 32.67 57.93 71.65
CA GLU A 385 31.83 59.15 71.61
C GLU A 385 31.84 59.91 70.27
N ASN A 386 30.62 60.09 69.75
CA ASN A 386 30.14 61.00 68.69
C ASN A 386 30.49 60.63 67.24
N ASP A 387 29.54 60.06 66.50
CA ASP A 387 28.65 60.90 65.68
C ASP A 387 27.46 60.14 65.06
N MET A 388 26.38 60.89 64.89
CA MET A 388 25.06 60.54 64.36
C MET A 388 25.09 60.05 62.90
N SER A 389 24.15 59.16 62.52
CA SER A 389 22.90 59.52 61.81
C SER A 389 22.29 58.35 61.01
N ASP A 390 20.96 58.20 61.16
CA ASP A 390 19.92 57.78 60.20
C ASP A 390 20.27 56.80 59.06
N ASN A 391 19.47 55.77 58.74
CA ASN A 391 18.00 55.78 58.72
C ASN A 391 17.46 54.33 58.63
N SER A 392 16.63 53.92 59.59
CA SER A 392 15.79 52.72 59.52
C SER A 392 14.35 53.13 59.24
N ARG A 393 13.73 52.61 58.18
CA ARG A 393 12.26 52.49 58.08
C ARG A 393 11.93 51.17 57.39
N ASN A 394 11.66 50.13 58.17
CA ASN A 394 10.39 49.73 58.80
C ASN A 394 9.40 49.07 57.83
N PHE A 395 9.21 47.79 58.16
CA PHE A 395 8.23 46.83 57.70
C PHE A 395 6.91 47.07 58.46
N THR A 396 5.77 47.05 57.76
CA THR A 396 4.45 46.98 58.40
C THR A 396 3.57 46.00 57.63
N ILE A 397 3.06 44.99 58.32
CA ILE A 397 1.93 44.14 57.91
C ILE A 397 0.79 44.44 58.88
N ASP A 398 -0.44 44.59 58.38
CA ASP A 398 -1.63 44.36 59.22
C ASP A 398 -2.81 43.77 58.43
N GLN A 399 -3.69 43.11 59.18
CA GLN A 399 -4.58 41.99 58.88
C GLN A 399 -6.03 42.35 58.48
N GLY A 400 -6.78 41.32 58.06
CA GLY A 400 -8.24 41.19 58.16
C GLY A 400 -8.95 40.98 56.80
N GLN A 401 -9.99 40.16 56.61
CA GLN A 401 -10.66 39.07 57.33
C GLN A 401 -11.80 38.57 56.41
N ALA A 402 -12.06 37.24 56.35
CA ALA A 402 -13.36 36.57 56.05
C ALA A 402 -13.99 36.77 54.64
N THR A 403 -14.68 35.84 53.97
CA THR A 403 -15.54 34.70 54.36
C THR A 403 -15.61 33.64 53.23
N ASN A 404 -15.96 32.40 53.61
CA ASN A 404 -16.42 31.30 52.74
C ASN A 404 -17.97 31.24 52.77
N PRO A 405 -18.68 30.66 51.78
CA PRO A 405 -19.30 29.36 52.10
C PRO A 405 -19.49 28.35 50.93
N ASN A 406 -19.41 27.06 51.30
CA ASN A 406 -20.12 25.83 50.85
C ASN A 406 -20.12 25.45 49.36
N VAL A 407 -19.53 24.32 48.95
CA VAL A 407 -19.95 22.89 49.11
C VAL A 407 -21.33 22.58 48.51
N ASN A 408 -21.36 21.95 47.33
CA ASN A 408 -22.25 20.81 47.06
C ASN A 408 -21.71 19.89 45.94
N THR A 409 -22.23 18.67 45.94
CA THR A 409 -21.69 17.38 45.52
C THR A 409 -21.87 16.98 44.03
N ASN A 410 -20.94 16.13 43.56
CA ASN A 410 -20.90 15.17 42.43
C ASN A 410 -22.25 14.56 41.94
N PRO A 411 -22.38 13.78 40.82
CA PRO A 411 -21.56 13.60 39.59
C PRO A 411 -22.39 13.72 38.27
N ASN A 412 -21.77 14.00 37.12
CA ASN A 412 -22.00 13.21 35.89
C ASN A 412 -21.13 13.66 34.71
N PHE A 413 -20.53 12.64 34.09
CA PHE A 413 -19.87 12.54 32.79
C PHE A 413 -20.18 13.63 31.75
N ALA A 414 -19.12 14.29 31.28
CA ALA A 414 -19.01 14.73 29.89
C ALA A 414 -17.56 14.55 29.44
N VAL A 415 -17.33 13.49 28.67
CA VAL A 415 -16.19 13.35 27.77
C VAL A 415 -16.29 14.52 26.79
N ALA A 416 -15.34 15.45 26.86
CA ALA A 416 -15.30 16.63 26.01
C ALA A 416 -13.97 16.65 25.23
N ASN A 417 -14.01 15.90 24.12
CA ASN A 417 -13.48 16.25 22.81
C ASN A 417 -12.26 17.21 22.77
N ASP A 418 -11.07 16.64 22.62
CA ASP A 418 -9.83 17.34 22.24
C ASP A 418 -9.93 17.80 20.77
N ASN A 419 -10.71 18.84 20.52
CA ASN A 419 -10.66 19.57 19.27
C ASN A 419 -9.63 20.70 19.38
N ALA A 420 -8.65 20.64 18.48
CA ALA A 420 -7.58 21.60 18.22
C ALA A 420 -7.96 23.06 18.51
N ARG A 421 -7.37 23.64 19.56
CA ARG A 421 -7.29 25.09 19.72
C ARG A 421 -6.13 25.61 18.88
N GLN A 422 -6.43 26.11 17.67
CA GLN A 422 -5.61 27.15 17.05
C GLN A 422 -5.66 28.37 17.98
N LEU A 423 -4.57 28.61 18.72
CA LEU A 423 -4.39 29.82 19.50
C LEU A 423 -4.12 30.97 18.52
N ASN A 424 -5.10 31.86 18.40
CA ASN A 424 -4.98 33.07 17.59
C ASN A 424 -3.93 34.00 18.24
N ILE A 425 -2.91 34.42 17.47
CA ILE A 425 -1.75 35.23 17.91
C ILE A 425 -2.17 36.52 18.66
N ALA A 426 -3.40 36.98 18.43
CA ALA A 426 -4.01 38.14 19.09
C ALA A 426 -4.25 37.98 20.61
N ASN A 427 -4.24 36.75 21.16
CA ASN A 427 -4.63 36.48 22.56
C ASN A 427 -3.47 36.15 23.52
N LEU A 428 -2.21 36.33 23.10
CA LEU A 428 -1.03 36.10 23.96
C LEU A 428 -0.81 37.27 24.93
N THR A 429 -0.49 36.96 26.20
CA THR A 429 -0.07 37.99 27.17
C THR A 429 1.29 38.61 26.75
N PRO A 430 1.62 39.83 27.19
CA PRO A 430 2.92 40.44 26.89
C PRO A 430 4.11 39.57 27.31
N GLU A 431 4.05 38.87 28.45
CA GLU A 431 5.13 37.97 28.86
C GLU A 431 5.24 36.73 27.96
N GLN A 432 4.10 36.21 27.46
CA GLN A 432 4.08 35.07 26.55
C GLN A 432 4.64 35.41 25.17
N LYS A 433 4.36 36.63 24.67
CA LYS A 433 4.96 37.11 23.42
C LYS A 433 6.47 37.26 23.55
N GLN A 434 6.93 37.86 24.65
CA GLN A 434 8.36 38.02 24.90
C GLN A 434 9.09 36.66 24.96
N SER A 435 8.53 35.66 25.66
CA SER A 435 9.14 34.32 25.73
C SER A 435 9.14 33.58 24.38
N LEU A 436 8.15 33.84 23.52
CA LEU A 436 8.08 33.28 22.17
C LEU A 436 9.13 33.92 21.26
N ASP A 437 9.22 35.25 21.26
CA ASP A 437 10.17 36.01 20.45
C ASP A 437 11.62 35.69 20.83
N GLU A 438 11.91 35.55 22.14
CA GLU A 438 13.24 35.17 22.63
C GLU A 438 13.65 33.77 22.16
N ALA A 439 12.74 32.79 22.29
CA ALA A 439 13.01 31.43 21.84
C ALA A 439 13.16 31.35 20.31
N ALA A 440 12.33 32.06 19.56
CA ALA A 440 12.39 32.11 18.11
C ALA A 440 13.70 32.74 17.61
N ALA A 441 14.16 33.82 18.25
CA ALA A 441 15.42 34.47 17.92
C ALA A 441 16.64 33.56 18.14
N GLU A 442 16.66 32.81 19.25
CA GLU A 442 17.74 31.85 19.52
C GLU A 442 17.76 30.69 18.50
N ILE A 443 16.59 30.16 18.13
CA ILE A 443 16.49 29.12 17.08
C ILE A 443 16.87 29.66 15.70
N GLN A 444 16.45 30.88 15.35
CA GLN A 444 16.83 31.54 14.11
C GLN A 444 18.34 31.68 14.01
N GLN A 445 19.00 32.11 15.09
CA GLN A 445 20.45 32.25 15.12
C GLN A 445 21.16 30.90 14.93
N LEU A 446 20.66 29.85 15.58
CA LEU A 446 21.23 28.52 15.50
C LEU A 446 21.10 27.93 14.09
N LEU A 447 19.93 28.10 13.47
CA LEU A 447 19.67 27.72 12.08
C LEU A 447 20.57 28.47 11.09
N ASN A 448 20.72 29.79 11.26
CA ASN A 448 21.59 30.62 10.43
C ASN A 448 23.06 30.20 10.55
N GLN A 449 23.55 29.99 11.78
CA GLN A 449 24.94 29.59 12.04
C GLN A 449 25.27 28.22 11.42
N LEU A 450 24.38 27.24 11.59
CA LEU A 450 24.60 25.89 11.08
C LEU A 450 24.41 25.82 9.56
N SER A 451 23.55 26.64 8.98
CA SER A 451 23.37 26.74 7.51
C SER A 451 24.50 27.49 6.81
N GLN A 452 25.28 28.32 7.53
CA GLN A 452 26.49 28.97 7.00
C GLN A 452 27.70 28.04 6.98
N THR A 453 27.74 27.08 7.91
CA THR A 453 28.88 26.16 8.09
C THR A 453 28.67 24.80 7.43
N ASN A 454 27.43 24.50 7.00
CA ASN A 454 27.08 23.26 6.31
C ASN A 454 26.34 23.56 4.98
N PRO A 455 26.62 22.81 3.91
CA PRO A 455 25.80 22.86 2.70
C PRO A 455 24.33 22.58 3.02
N THR A 456 23.40 23.18 2.28
CA THR A 456 21.94 22.98 2.41
C THR A 456 21.27 22.72 1.05
N THR A 457 22.05 22.30 0.07
CA THR A 457 21.64 22.12 -1.33
C THR A 457 20.78 20.87 -1.54
N THR A 458 21.13 19.75 -0.90
CA THR A 458 20.39 18.49 -0.99
C THR A 458 19.47 18.27 0.22
N THR A 459 18.44 17.43 0.08
CA THR A 459 17.55 17.07 1.20
C THR A 459 18.32 16.45 2.37
N LYS A 460 19.35 15.63 2.08
CA LYS A 460 20.25 15.02 3.08
C LYS A 460 21.02 16.06 3.89
N GLU A 461 21.52 17.08 3.21
CA GLU A 461 22.25 18.20 3.80
C GLU A 461 21.34 19.04 4.70
N LYS A 462 20.12 19.37 4.22
CA LYS A 462 19.09 20.06 5.00
C LYS A 462 18.72 19.29 6.27
N MET A 463 18.55 17.98 6.19
CA MET A 463 18.25 17.12 7.35
C MET A 463 19.43 17.05 8.34
N THR A 464 20.66 17.09 7.85
CA THR A 464 21.85 17.10 8.72
C THR A 464 21.89 18.37 9.57
N VAL A 465 21.62 19.53 8.97
CA VAL A 465 21.51 20.81 9.69
C VAL A 465 20.39 20.78 10.72
N VAL A 466 19.20 20.27 10.36
CA VAL A 466 18.08 20.18 11.31
C VAL A 466 18.40 19.23 12.46
N SER A 467 19.02 18.07 12.21
CA SER A 467 19.42 17.13 13.26
C SER A 467 20.39 17.77 14.25
N GLU A 468 21.35 18.55 13.77
CA GLU A 468 22.31 19.24 14.62
C GLU A 468 21.64 20.34 15.45
N VAL A 469 20.68 21.07 14.88
CA VAL A 469 19.86 22.05 15.61
C VAL A 469 19.11 21.37 16.76
N VAL A 470 18.47 20.24 16.48
CA VAL A 470 17.75 19.47 17.51
C VAL A 470 18.71 18.99 18.59
N ASP A 471 19.84 18.38 18.22
CA ASP A 471 20.85 17.91 19.18
C ASP A 471 21.35 19.06 20.07
N GLN A 472 21.56 20.27 19.53
CA GLN A 472 21.96 21.44 20.33
C GLN A 472 20.89 21.95 21.28
N ILE A 473 19.60 21.91 20.87
CA ILE A 473 18.50 22.23 21.77
C ILE A 473 18.40 21.18 22.88
N GLU A 474 18.48 19.89 22.55
CA GLU A 474 18.40 18.81 23.54
C GLU A 474 19.52 18.85 24.58
N ASN A 475 20.71 19.23 24.15
CA ASN A 475 21.89 19.37 25.01
C ASN A 475 21.92 20.68 25.81
N ASN A 476 21.00 21.61 25.56
CA ASN A 476 20.87 22.88 26.29
C ASN A 476 19.53 22.94 27.04
N PRO A 477 19.47 22.55 28.34
CA PRO A 477 18.23 22.49 29.10
C PRO A 477 17.46 23.83 29.18
N THR A 478 18.19 24.95 29.19
CA THR A 478 17.59 26.28 29.22
C THR A 478 16.91 26.62 27.90
N LEU A 479 17.58 26.35 26.78
CA LEU A 479 17.00 26.54 25.45
C LEU A 479 15.83 25.58 25.20
N LYS A 480 15.95 24.30 25.57
CA LYS A 480 14.86 23.32 25.47
C LYS A 480 13.62 23.78 26.26
N ALA A 481 13.80 24.27 27.49
CA ALA A 481 12.70 24.80 28.29
C ALA A 481 12.05 26.04 27.66
N LYS A 482 12.85 26.96 27.11
CA LYS A 482 12.34 28.14 26.38
C LYS A 482 11.51 27.74 25.17
N VAL A 483 11.99 26.78 24.36
CA VAL A 483 11.30 26.27 23.17
C VAL A 483 9.99 25.58 23.55
N ILE A 484 10.00 24.71 24.57
CA ILE A 484 8.78 24.05 25.05
C ILE A 484 7.76 25.06 25.57
N ASN A 485 8.21 26.06 26.34
CA ASN A 485 7.32 27.10 26.85
C ASN A 485 6.74 27.97 25.73
N ALA A 486 7.54 28.32 24.71
CA ALA A 486 7.07 29.05 23.54
C ALA A 486 6.03 28.24 22.74
N LEU A 487 6.26 26.93 22.55
CA LEU A 487 5.32 26.03 21.88
C LEU A 487 4.03 25.83 22.69
N LYS A 488 4.10 25.75 24.02
CA LYS A 488 2.92 25.66 24.91
C LYS A 488 2.13 26.96 24.96
N ALA A 489 2.80 28.11 24.88
CA ALA A 489 2.17 29.43 24.95
C ALA A 489 1.54 29.85 23.61
N GLY A 490 2.30 29.77 22.51
CA GLY A 490 1.89 30.28 21.18
C GLY A 490 1.47 29.22 20.16
N GLY A 491 1.79 27.95 20.38
CA GLY A 491 1.56 26.89 19.41
C GLY A 491 2.58 26.88 18.26
N VAL A 492 2.55 25.82 17.46
CA VAL A 492 3.54 25.53 16.40
C VAL A 492 3.53 26.60 15.32
N GLU A 493 2.36 27.03 14.85
CA GLU A 493 2.28 28.00 13.75
C GLU A 493 2.76 29.39 14.16
N ALA A 494 2.47 29.86 15.38
CA ALA A 494 2.98 31.15 15.85
C ALA A 494 4.51 31.12 16.05
N PHE A 495 5.05 30.01 16.55
CA PHE A 495 6.49 29.84 16.72
C PHE A 495 7.20 29.74 15.36
N LYS A 496 6.57 29.08 14.38
CA LYS A 496 7.05 28.99 12.99
C LYS A 496 7.07 30.34 12.30
N GLU A 497 6.03 31.16 12.47
CA GLU A 497 5.93 32.50 11.87
C GLU A 497 6.99 33.46 12.44
N ALA A 498 7.43 33.25 13.69
CA ALA A 498 8.49 34.03 14.32
C ALA A 498 9.91 33.65 13.86
N ILE A 499 10.07 32.59 13.05
CA ILE A 499 11.36 32.10 12.56
C ILE A 499 11.39 32.16 11.03
N ASP A 500 12.09 33.14 10.48
CA ASP A 500 12.32 33.30 9.04
C ASP A 500 13.51 32.46 8.56
N HIS A 501 13.31 31.15 8.40
CA HIS A 501 14.33 30.25 7.87
C HIS A 501 13.74 29.14 6.98
N PRO A 502 14.36 28.80 5.83
CA PRO A 502 13.83 27.79 4.90
C PRO A 502 13.72 26.38 5.50
N LEU A 503 14.45 26.10 6.59
CA LEU A 503 14.39 24.83 7.32
C LEU A 503 13.39 24.82 8.48
N VAL A 504 12.71 25.94 8.78
CA VAL A 504 11.81 26.05 9.93
C VAL A 504 10.71 24.99 9.89
N ASN A 505 10.14 24.72 8.71
CA ASN A 505 9.07 23.73 8.55
C ASN A 505 9.54 22.32 8.91
N ILE A 506 10.78 21.97 8.52
CA ILE A 506 11.37 20.67 8.82
C ILE A 506 11.67 20.59 10.31
N LEU A 507 12.27 21.65 10.89
CA LEU A 507 12.55 21.72 12.33
C LEU A 507 11.28 21.60 13.17
N MET A 508 10.21 22.32 12.83
CA MET A 508 8.95 22.26 13.58
C MET A 508 8.36 20.86 13.58
N ALA A 509 8.38 20.17 12.44
CA ALA A 509 7.96 18.78 12.35
C ALA A 509 8.81 17.83 13.22
N THR A 510 10.07 18.18 13.52
CA THR A 510 10.94 17.37 14.39
C THR A 510 10.72 17.59 15.89
N ILE A 511 10.26 18.78 16.32
CA ILE A 511 10.17 19.14 17.75
C ILE A 511 8.73 19.27 18.27
N GLU A 512 7.72 19.11 17.40
CA GLU A 512 6.30 19.25 17.76
C GLU A 512 5.86 18.33 18.91
N GLY A 513 6.44 17.12 19.00
CA GLY A 513 6.18 16.15 20.06
C GLY A 513 6.66 16.57 21.46
N TRP A 514 7.49 17.62 21.58
CA TRP A 514 7.96 18.09 22.89
C TRP A 514 6.88 18.80 23.73
N ARG A 515 5.68 19.00 23.17
CA ARG A 515 4.56 19.62 23.88
C ARG A 515 3.97 18.73 24.98
N GLU A 516 4.13 17.41 24.87
CA GLU A 516 3.51 16.40 25.73
C GLU A 516 4.36 15.95 26.92
N VAL A 517 5.57 16.52 27.09
CA VAL A 517 6.50 16.22 28.19
C VAL A 517 6.46 17.29 29.29
#